data_AF-A0A9D9EIG2-F1
#
_entry.id   AF-A0A9D9EIG2-F1
#
_cell.length_a   1.000
_cell.length_b   1.000
_cell.length_c   1.000
_cell.angle_alpha   90.00
_cell.angle_beta   90.00
_cell.angle_gamma   90.00
#
_symmetry.space_group_name_H-M   'P 1'
#
loop_
_entity.id
_entity.type
_entity.pdbx_description
1 polymer ?
#
loop_
_entity_poly.entity_id
_entity_poly.type
_entity_poly.pdbx_seq_one_letter_code
_entity_poly.pdbx_strand_id
1 'polypeptide(L)' 'MATYTLNFPNGNVQTYASSFEMEKAARLLGGEAKAISGKNYAFVPKK' A
#
# COMPACT_ATOMS: atom_id res chain seq x y z
N MET A 1 -14.03 4.38 -10.70
CA MET A 1 -12.96 5.02 -9.91
C MET A 1 -11.79 4.05 -9.85
N ALA A 2 -10.57 4.50 -10.13
CA ALA A 2 -9.39 3.65 -10.04
C ALA A 2 -8.91 3.59 -8.58
N THR A 3 -8.90 2.41 -7.97
CA THR A 3 -8.41 2.20 -6.60
C THR A 3 -7.00 1.62 -6.61
N TYR A 4 -6.20 2.01 -5.62
CA TYR A 4 -4.84 1.54 -5.37
C TYR A 4 -4.86 0.54 -4.22
N THR A 5 -4.34 -0.65 -4.45
CA THR A 5 -4.41 -1.76 -3.49
C THR A 5 -3.09 -1.91 -2.76
N LEU A 6 -3.10 -1.91 -1.44
CA LEU A 6 -1.96 -2.21 -0.58
C LEU A 6 -2.16 -3.56 0.11
N ASN A 7 -1.29 -4.50 -0.22
CA ASN A 7 -1.28 -5.86 0.30
C ASN A 7 -0.31 -5.94 1.48
N PHE A 8 -0.81 -6.31 2.65
CA PHE A 8 0.00 -6.46 3.86
C PHE A 8 0.51 -7.89 4.01
N PRO A 9 1.70 -8.09 4.60
CA PRO A 9 2.29 -9.41 4.81
C PRO A 9 1.50 -10.32 5.75
N ASN A 10 0.56 -9.75 6.52
CA ASN A 10 -0.37 -10.51 7.37
C ASN A 10 -1.62 -11.00 6.62
N GLY A 11 -1.69 -10.80 5.29
CA GLY A 11 -2.85 -11.18 4.47
C GLY A 11 -3.96 -10.12 4.40
N ASN A 12 -3.85 -9.01 5.14
CA ASN A 12 -4.79 -7.91 5.00
C ASN A 12 -4.56 -7.16 3.69
N VAL A 13 -5.65 -6.62 3.13
CA VAL A 13 -5.61 -5.79 1.93
C VAL A 13 -6.37 -4.52 2.21
N GLN A 14 -5.78 -3.37 1.91
CA GLN A 14 -6.45 -2.07 1.96
C GLN A 14 -6.46 -1.42 0.59
N THR A 15 -7.56 -0.75 0.24
CA THR A 15 -7.70 -0.02 -1.02
C THR A 15 -7.85 1.46 -0.78
N TYR A 16 -7.18 2.27 -1.57
CA TYR A 16 -7.16 3.73 -1.48
C TYR A 16 -7.61 4.38 -2.78
N ALA A 17 -8.13 5.60 -2.70
CA ALA A 17 -8.57 6.35 -3.87
C ALA A 17 -7.40 6.91 -4.69
N SER A 18 -6.22 7.07 -4.08
CA SER A 18 -5.01 7.56 -4.73
C SER A 18 -3.75 6.83 -4.24
N SER A 19 -2.70 6.83 -5.06
CA SER A 19 -1.38 6.32 -4.67
C SER A 19 -0.81 7.12 -3.50
N PHE A 20 -1.05 8.43 -3.46
CA PHE A 20 -0.56 9.30 -2.40
C PHE A 20 -1.12 8.91 -1.01
N GLU A 21 -2.43 8.64 -0.91
CA GLU A 21 -3.04 8.20 0.34
C GLU A 21 -2.51 6.84 0.79
N MET A 22 -2.33 5.92 -0.16
CA MET A 22 -1.76 4.60 0.09
C MET A 22 -0.31 4.70 0.60
N GLU A 23 0.54 5.49 -0.06
CA GLU A 23 1.94 5.70 0.35
C GLU A 23 2.02 6.39 1.72
N LYS A 24 1.15 7.37 1.97
CA LYS A 24 1.04 8.03 3.27
C LYS A 24 0.64 7.03 4.36
N ALA A 25 -0.34 6.17 4.10
CA ALA A 25 -0.76 5.14 5.04
C ALA A 25 0.36 4.13 5.32
N ALA A 26 1.08 3.68 4.29
CA ALA A 26 2.24 2.80 4.46
C ALA A 26 3.33 3.46 5.33
N ARG A 27 3.63 4.75 5.10
CA ARG A 27 4.59 5.50 5.93
C ARG A 27 4.13 5.65 7.38
N LEU A 28 2.86 5.94 7.62
CA LEU A 28 2.29 6.04 8.97
C LEU A 28 2.35 4.71 9.74
N LEU A 29 2.29 3.59 9.02
CA LEU A 29 2.43 2.24 9.57
C LEU A 29 3.90 1.81 9.76
N GLY A 30 4.86 2.72 9.54
CA GLY A 30 6.29 2.41 9.67
C GLY A 30 6.83 1.60 8.50
N GLY A 31 6.25 1.73 7.31
CA GLY A 31 6.70 1.02 6.11
C GLY A 31 6.63 1.87 4.85
N GLU A 32 6.63 1.18 3.72
CA GLU A 32 6.55 1.76 2.39
C GLU A 32 5.69 0.87 1.48
N ALA A 33 4.99 1.49 0.54
CA ALA A 33 4.20 0.77 -0.45
C ALA A 33 5.06 0.53 -1.70
N LYS A 34 5.37 -0.74 -1.99
CA LYS A 34 6.17 -1.13 -3.15
C LYS A 34 5.25 -1.64 -4.26
N ALA A 35 5.35 -1.05 -5.45
CA ALA A 35 4.55 -1.50 -6.59
C ALA A 35 4.88 -2.96 -6.95
N ILE A 36 3.86 -3.80 -7.08
CA ILE A 36 3.98 -5.20 -7.52
C ILE A 36 3.53 -5.31 -8.97
N SER A 37 2.35 -4.75 -9.28
CA SER A 37 1.77 -4.81 -10.63
C SER A 37 0.67 -3.78 -10.78
N GLY A 38 0.83 -2.84 -11.73
CA GLY A 38 -0.15 -1.80 -12.00
C GLY A 38 -0.54 -1.00 -10.74
N LYS A 39 -1.80 -1.14 -10.33
CA LYS A 39 -2.36 -0.47 -9.13
C LYS A 39 -2.27 -1.31 -7.85
N ASN A 40 -1.58 -2.45 -7.89
CA ASN A 40 -1.33 -3.30 -6.72
C ASN A 40 0.08 -3.06 -6.17
N TYR A 41 0.13 -2.85 -4.86
CA TYR A 41 1.32 -2.55 -4.08
C TYR A 41 1.40 -3.53 -2.89
N ALA A 42 2.61 -3.83 -2.45
CA ALA A 42 2.90 -4.57 -1.22
C ALA A 42 3.36 -3.58 -0.16
N PHE A 43 2.82 -3.71 1.05
CA PHE A 43 3.36 -3.04 2.21
C PHE A 43 4.67 -3.72 2.63
N VAL A 44 5.75 -2.94 2.65
CA VAL A 44 7.07 -3.36 3.11
C VAL A 44 7.36 -2.60 4.40
N PRO A 45 7.37 -3.27 5.57
CA PRO A 45 7.75 -2.61 6.82
C PRO A 45 9.22 -2.19 6.77
N LYS A 46 9.51 -0.94 7.16
CA LYS A 46 10.87 -0.44 7.35
C LYS A 46 11.25 -0.76 8.79
N LYS A 47 12.23 -1.64 8.96
CA LYS A 47 12.82 -1.95 10.26
C LYS A 47 13.46 -0.71 10.89
#